data_AF-A0A7S3SPZ6-F1
#
_entry.id   AF-A0A7S3SPZ6-F1
#
_cell.length_a   1.000
_cell.length_b   1.000
_cell.length_c   1.000
_cell.angle_alpha   90.00
_cell.angle_beta   90.00
_cell.angle_gamma   90.00
#
_symmetry.space_group_name_H-M   'P 1'
#
loop_
_entity.id
_entity.type
_entity.pdbx_description
1 polymer ?
#
loop_
_entity_poly.entity_id
_entity_poly.type
_entity_poly.pdbx_seq_one_letter_code
_entity_poly.pdbx_strand_id
1 'polypeptide(L)'
;SAPPPPQPPPAAYQYQAPAQPSYEVPPQASYAQPEPPPPAAAPPPAPPPPTYDPSGVIGTIQGLMAQCGAYQLQPVDKRRLEDTEKRSGALFTKLQAGGVSQPVFDKLEQLCGALAAGDARTALEVHVHLTTTDWADNGHWLMGLKRLIELVGKLGVALQ
;
A
#
# COMPACT_ATOMS: atom_id res chain seq x y z
N SER A 1 13.12 91.38 31.76
CA SER A 1 14.51 91.81 31.49
C SER A 1 15.04 91.12 30.25
N ALA A 2 15.72 91.87 29.36
CA ALA A 2 16.55 91.40 28.23
C ALA A 2 17.97 90.95 28.74
N PRO A 3 19.00 90.53 27.94
CA PRO A 3 19.22 90.51 26.47
C PRO A 3 19.91 89.18 25.93
N PRO A 4 20.79 89.09 24.88
CA PRO A 4 20.58 88.26 23.66
C PRO A 4 21.74 87.22 23.33
N PRO A 5 22.16 86.99 22.06
CA PRO A 5 22.13 85.76 21.23
C PRO A 5 23.51 85.01 21.15
N PRO A 6 23.75 83.92 20.36
CA PRO A 6 23.95 83.95 18.89
C PRO A 6 23.49 82.65 18.14
N GLN A 7 23.47 82.71 16.80
CA GLN A 7 23.18 81.57 15.91
C GLN A 7 24.48 80.77 15.58
N PRO A 8 24.42 79.43 15.42
CA PRO A 8 25.53 78.66 14.85
C PRO A 8 25.56 78.68 13.30
N PRO A 9 26.75 78.59 12.68
CA PRO A 9 26.97 78.74 11.23
C PRO A 9 26.64 77.48 10.38
N PRO A 10 26.46 77.63 9.04
CA PRO A 10 26.18 76.53 8.12
C PRO A 10 27.44 75.83 7.54
N ALA A 11 27.25 74.53 7.27
CA ALA A 11 27.96 73.57 6.40
C ALA A 11 29.41 73.83 5.94
N ALA A 12 30.31 72.93 6.35
CA ALA A 12 31.55 72.64 5.65
C ALA A 12 31.48 71.24 5.00
N TYR A 13 31.71 71.22 3.69
CA TYR A 13 31.77 70.04 2.84
C TYR A 13 32.97 69.15 3.22
N GLN A 14 32.73 67.89 3.57
CA GLN A 14 33.76 66.85 3.50
C GLN A 14 33.63 66.13 2.15
N TYR A 15 34.68 66.25 1.35
CA TYR A 15 34.87 65.53 0.10
C TYR A 15 34.87 64.02 0.36
N GLN A 16 33.96 63.29 -0.28
CA GLN A 16 34.03 61.83 -0.36
C GLN A 16 34.59 61.46 -1.74
N ALA A 17 35.76 60.83 -1.75
CA ALA A 17 36.41 60.35 -2.97
C ALA A 17 35.62 59.16 -3.57
N PRO A 18 35.57 59.02 -4.92
CA PRO A 18 34.87 57.91 -5.56
C PRO A 18 35.64 56.60 -5.36
N ALA A 19 34.96 55.60 -4.81
CA ALA A 19 35.44 54.23 -4.74
C ALA A 19 35.58 53.65 -6.16
N GLN A 20 36.77 53.11 -6.45
CA GLN A 20 37.09 52.44 -7.71
C GLN A 20 36.30 51.11 -7.80
N PRO A 21 35.75 50.75 -8.97
CA PRO A 21 35.13 49.44 -9.15
C PRO A 21 36.21 48.35 -9.17
N SER A 22 36.16 47.44 -8.20
CA SER A 22 36.89 46.17 -8.28
C SER A 22 36.26 45.32 -9.38
N TYR A 23 37.06 44.92 -10.35
CA TYR A 23 36.73 43.90 -11.33
C TYR A 23 36.78 42.54 -10.62
N GLU A 24 35.61 41.95 -10.39
CA GLU A 24 35.50 40.56 -9.94
C GLU A 24 35.78 39.63 -11.13
N VAL A 25 36.83 38.82 -10.99
CA VAL A 25 37.20 37.78 -11.94
C VAL A 25 36.16 36.65 -11.85
N PRO A 26 35.57 36.17 -12.96
CA PRO A 26 34.62 35.07 -12.91
C PRO A 26 35.31 33.78 -12.44
N PRO A 27 34.66 32.97 -11.58
CA PRO A 27 35.23 31.69 -11.15
C PRO A 27 35.32 30.73 -12.32
N GLN A 28 36.52 30.17 -12.54
CA GLN A 28 36.74 29.05 -13.43
C GLN A 28 35.82 27.89 -13.05
N ALA A 29 35.08 27.36 -14.02
CA ALA A 29 34.35 26.12 -13.87
C ALA A 29 35.33 24.98 -13.57
N SER A 30 35.38 24.56 -12.31
CA SER A 30 35.93 23.27 -11.92
C SER A 30 35.07 22.18 -12.55
N TYR A 31 35.64 21.48 -13.53
CA TYR A 31 35.09 20.28 -14.12
C TYR A 31 34.90 19.25 -13.00
N ALA A 32 33.64 18.97 -12.64
CA ALA A 32 33.30 17.89 -11.74
C ALA A 32 33.71 16.57 -12.40
N GLN A 33 34.62 15.85 -11.74
CA GLN A 33 34.92 14.46 -12.07
C GLN A 33 33.63 13.64 -11.84
N PRO A 34 33.25 12.73 -12.75
CA PRO A 34 32.14 11.83 -12.49
C PRO A 34 32.46 10.97 -11.27
N GLU A 35 31.66 11.11 -10.20
CA GLU A 35 31.70 10.19 -9.07
C GLU A 35 31.38 8.77 -9.57
N PRO A 36 32.13 7.75 -9.13
CA PRO A 36 31.74 6.37 -9.40
C PRO A 36 30.36 6.10 -8.80
N PRO A 37 29.48 5.35 -9.48
CA PRO A 37 28.18 5.01 -8.93
C PRO A 37 28.37 4.32 -7.57
N PRO A 38 27.54 4.63 -6.56
CA PRO A 38 27.59 3.91 -5.30
C PRO A 38 27.45 2.40 -5.56
N PRO A 39 28.17 1.53 -4.84
CA PRO A 39 27.98 0.10 -4.97
C PRO A 39 26.48 -0.20 -4.79
N ALA A 40 25.91 -0.90 -5.78
CA ALA A 40 24.51 -1.34 -5.71
C ALA A 40 24.30 -2.01 -4.35
N ALA A 41 23.41 -1.45 -3.53
CA ALA A 41 23.01 -2.08 -2.29
C ALA A 41 22.63 -3.53 -2.63
N ALA A 42 23.26 -4.48 -1.94
CA ALA A 42 22.93 -5.89 -2.11
C ALA A 42 21.40 -6.04 -1.99
N PRO A 43 20.74 -6.82 -2.87
CA PRO A 43 19.32 -7.05 -2.74
C PRO A 43 19.04 -7.53 -1.30
N PRO A 44 17.99 -7.00 -0.65
CA PRO A 44 17.63 -7.47 0.69
C PRO A 44 17.51 -8.99 0.67
N PRO A 45 17.90 -9.69 1.75
CA PRO A 45 17.75 -11.13 1.83
C PRO A 45 16.31 -11.50 1.48
N ALA A 46 16.16 -12.48 0.58
CA ALA A 46 14.85 -12.98 0.21
C ALA A 46 14.06 -13.29 1.49
N PRO A 47 12.79 -12.85 1.59
CA PRO A 47 11.99 -13.14 2.77
C PRO A 47 11.99 -14.65 3.02
N PRO A 48 12.00 -15.10 4.29
CA PRO A 48 11.93 -16.51 4.61
C PRO A 48 10.71 -17.13 3.92
N PRO A 49 10.80 -18.39 3.45
CA PRO A 49 9.67 -19.06 2.86
C PRO A 49 8.47 -19.05 3.83
N PRO A 50 7.23 -19.02 3.32
CA PRO A 50 6.05 -19.10 4.16
C PRO A 50 6.14 -20.30 5.09
N THR A 51 5.79 -20.10 6.35
CA THR A 51 5.73 -21.16 7.38
C THR A 51 4.45 -21.99 7.28
N TYR A 52 3.66 -21.80 6.23
CA TYR A 52 2.37 -22.42 5.99
C TYR A 52 2.27 -22.95 4.55
N ASP A 53 1.43 -23.97 4.33
CA ASP A 53 1.12 -24.47 2.99
C ASP A 53 -0.12 -23.73 2.42
N PRO A 54 0.03 -22.92 1.36
CA PRO A 54 -1.09 -22.18 0.79
C PRO A 54 -2.02 -23.04 -0.08
N SER A 55 -1.62 -24.27 -0.43
CA SER A 55 -2.27 -25.10 -1.45
C SER A 55 -3.72 -25.43 -1.08
N GLY A 56 -3.97 -25.78 0.18
CA GLY A 56 -5.33 -26.10 0.67
C GLY A 56 -6.30 -24.92 0.58
N VAL A 57 -5.87 -23.73 1.04
CA VAL A 57 -6.66 -22.49 1.00
C VAL A 57 -6.95 -22.07 -0.44
N ILE A 58 -5.91 -22.07 -1.30
CA ILE A 58 -6.06 -21.72 -2.72
C ILE A 58 -7.02 -22.68 -3.42
N GLY A 59 -6.83 -23.99 -3.23
CA GLY A 59 -7.70 -25.00 -3.83
C GLY A 59 -9.15 -24.88 -3.40
N THR A 60 -9.40 -24.60 -2.12
CA THR A 60 -10.75 -24.42 -1.57
C THR A 60 -11.45 -23.21 -2.21
N ILE A 61 -10.79 -22.06 -2.24
CA ILE A 61 -11.36 -20.83 -2.81
C ILE A 61 -11.65 -21.02 -4.30
N GLN A 62 -10.72 -21.61 -5.07
CA GLN A 62 -10.92 -21.91 -6.49
C GLN A 62 -12.07 -22.90 -6.71
N GLY A 63 -12.13 -23.97 -5.92
CA GLY A 63 -13.20 -24.95 -5.97
C GLY A 63 -14.58 -24.33 -5.72
N LEU A 64 -14.69 -23.47 -4.72
CA LEU A 64 -15.95 -22.75 -4.42
C LEU A 64 -16.35 -21.80 -5.54
N MET A 65 -15.40 -21.03 -6.11
CA MET A 65 -15.68 -20.14 -7.24
C MET A 65 -16.14 -20.94 -8.47
N ALA A 66 -15.47 -22.05 -8.77
CA ALA A 66 -15.85 -22.94 -9.87
C ALA A 66 -17.25 -23.54 -9.66
N GLN A 67 -17.54 -24.01 -8.44
CA GLN A 67 -18.87 -24.52 -8.10
C GLN A 67 -19.94 -23.44 -8.23
N CYS A 68 -19.71 -22.24 -7.71
CA CYS A 68 -20.64 -21.12 -7.87
C CYS A 68 -20.88 -20.79 -9.36
N GLY A 69 -19.83 -20.83 -10.18
CA GLY A 69 -19.89 -20.61 -11.63
C GLY A 69 -20.63 -21.69 -12.41
N ALA A 70 -20.81 -22.88 -11.85
CA ALA A 70 -21.60 -23.95 -12.45
C ALA A 70 -23.12 -23.71 -12.34
N TYR A 71 -23.56 -22.82 -11.43
CA TYR A 71 -24.97 -22.45 -11.31
C TYR A 71 -25.40 -21.46 -12.40
N GLN A 72 -26.69 -21.45 -12.72
CA GLN A 72 -27.26 -20.43 -13.60
C GLN A 72 -27.40 -19.09 -12.86
N LEU A 73 -26.29 -18.35 -12.82
CA LEU A 73 -26.21 -17.05 -12.14
C LEU A 73 -26.89 -15.94 -12.95
N GLN A 74 -27.49 -14.99 -12.24
CA GLN A 74 -27.93 -13.74 -12.85
C GLN A 74 -26.72 -12.95 -13.36
N PRO A 75 -26.86 -12.09 -14.38
CA PRO A 75 -25.74 -11.32 -14.95
C PRO A 75 -24.95 -10.52 -13.90
N VAL A 76 -25.64 -10.01 -12.89
CA VAL A 76 -25.04 -9.30 -11.76
C VAL A 76 -24.18 -10.21 -10.87
N ASP A 77 -24.65 -11.42 -10.60
CA ASP A 77 -23.94 -12.40 -9.76
C ASP A 77 -22.75 -12.99 -10.50
N LYS A 78 -22.89 -13.23 -11.81
CA LYS A 78 -21.78 -13.62 -12.68
C LYS A 78 -20.65 -12.59 -12.66
N ARG A 79 -20.99 -11.30 -12.81
CA ARG A 79 -19.99 -10.22 -12.74
C ARG A 79 -19.35 -10.09 -11.35
N ARG A 80 -20.09 -10.39 -10.28
CA ARG A 80 -19.54 -10.46 -8.92
C ARG A 80 -18.55 -11.61 -8.77
N LEU A 81 -18.86 -12.78 -9.34
CA LEU A 81 -17.97 -13.94 -9.33
C LEU A 81 -16.67 -13.62 -10.09
N GLU A 82 -16.76 -13.07 -11.30
CA GLU A 82 -15.58 -12.69 -12.10
C GLU A 82 -14.69 -11.64 -11.41
N ASP A 83 -15.29 -10.67 -10.70
CA ASP A 83 -14.53 -9.71 -9.88
C ASP A 83 -13.88 -10.40 -8.67
N THR A 84 -14.57 -11.35 -8.05
CA THR A 84 -14.05 -12.13 -6.93
C THR A 84 -12.85 -12.95 -7.37
N GLU A 85 -12.92 -13.62 -8.52
CA GLU A 85 -11.79 -14.38 -9.10
C GLU A 85 -10.56 -13.49 -9.31
N LYS A 86 -10.76 -12.29 -9.87
CA LYS A 86 -9.67 -11.32 -10.07
C LYS A 86 -9.03 -10.87 -8.76
N ARG A 87 -9.84 -10.59 -7.73
CA ARG A 87 -9.34 -10.17 -6.41
C ARG A 87 -8.63 -11.30 -5.67
N SER A 88 -9.16 -12.52 -5.77
CA SER A 88 -8.55 -13.72 -5.19
C SER A 88 -7.18 -14.02 -5.81
N GLY A 89 -6.95 -13.66 -7.08
CA GLY A 89 -5.64 -13.76 -7.72
C GLY A 89 -4.53 -13.03 -6.95
N ALA A 90 -4.81 -11.82 -6.43
CA ALA A 90 -3.84 -11.08 -5.62
C ALA A 90 -3.53 -11.80 -4.29
N LEU A 91 -4.55 -12.40 -3.66
CA LEU A 91 -4.36 -13.22 -2.47
C LEU A 91 -3.50 -14.46 -2.77
N PHE A 92 -3.75 -15.17 -3.87
CA PHE A 92 -3.00 -16.38 -4.22
C PHE A 92 -1.52 -16.09 -4.44
N THR A 93 -1.20 -14.99 -5.11
CA THR A 93 0.19 -14.54 -5.27
C THR A 93 0.82 -14.18 -3.92
N LYS A 94 0.10 -13.44 -3.07
CA LYS A 94 0.58 -13.04 -1.73
C LYS A 94 0.80 -14.25 -0.83
N LEU A 95 -0.08 -15.25 -0.87
CA LEU A 95 0.03 -16.51 -0.14
C LEU A 95 1.26 -17.30 -0.55
N GLN A 96 1.44 -17.51 -1.86
CA GLN A 96 2.60 -18.23 -2.42
C GLN A 96 3.92 -17.51 -2.14
N ALA A 97 3.91 -16.18 -2.11
CA ALA A 97 5.09 -15.37 -1.79
C ALA A 97 5.37 -15.25 -0.28
N GLY A 98 4.55 -15.83 0.60
CA GLY A 98 4.69 -15.69 2.06
C GLY A 98 4.42 -14.28 2.59
N GLY A 99 3.68 -13.46 1.83
CA GLY A 99 3.34 -12.09 2.21
C GLY A 99 2.15 -11.97 3.17
N VAL A 100 1.56 -13.10 3.58
CA VAL A 100 0.47 -13.17 4.57
C VAL A 100 1.05 -13.61 5.91
N SER A 101 0.66 -12.96 6.99
CA SER A 101 1.11 -13.35 8.33
C SER A 101 0.44 -14.65 8.78
N GLN A 102 1.13 -15.46 9.59
CA GLN A 102 0.58 -16.71 10.15
C GLN A 102 -0.82 -16.55 10.81
N PRO A 103 -1.10 -15.51 11.65
CA PRO A 103 -2.44 -15.35 12.23
C PRO A 103 -3.53 -15.07 11.18
N VAL A 104 -3.20 -14.37 10.09
CA VAL A 104 -4.14 -14.13 8.99
C VAL A 104 -4.37 -15.41 8.19
N PHE A 105 -3.31 -16.21 8.00
CA PHE A 105 -3.40 -17.51 7.34
C PHE A 105 -4.27 -18.50 8.13
N ASP A 106 -4.08 -18.62 9.44
CA ASP A 106 -4.91 -19.46 10.32
C ASP A 106 -6.41 -19.11 10.21
N LYS A 107 -6.74 -17.81 10.16
CA LYS A 107 -8.11 -17.36 9.96
C LYS A 107 -8.62 -17.66 8.55
N LEU A 108 -7.78 -17.56 7.53
CA LEU A 108 -8.10 -17.97 6.16
C LEU A 108 -8.42 -19.46 6.06
N GLU A 109 -7.66 -20.32 6.75
CA GLU A 109 -7.95 -21.74 6.85
C GLU A 109 -9.30 -22.00 7.52
N GLN A 110 -9.58 -21.34 8.64
CA GLN A 110 -10.87 -21.45 9.33
C GLN A 110 -12.04 -21.01 8.44
N LEU A 111 -11.88 -19.90 7.72
CA LEU A 111 -12.89 -19.40 6.77
C LEU A 111 -13.10 -20.39 5.62
N CYS A 112 -12.02 -20.94 5.07
CA CYS A 112 -12.09 -21.95 4.00
C CYS A 112 -12.78 -23.22 4.48
N GLY A 113 -12.48 -23.70 5.68
CA GLY A 113 -13.14 -24.87 6.28
C GLY A 113 -14.64 -24.64 6.47
N ALA A 114 -15.05 -23.47 6.97
CA ALA A 114 -16.46 -23.10 7.10
C ALA A 114 -17.17 -23.04 5.75
N LEU A 115 -16.56 -22.40 4.73
CA LEU A 115 -17.13 -22.35 3.39
C LEU A 115 -17.21 -23.72 2.70
N ALA A 116 -16.20 -24.57 2.88
CA ALA A 116 -16.21 -25.93 2.36
C ALA A 116 -17.38 -26.74 2.95
N ALA A 117 -17.72 -26.52 4.23
CA ALA A 117 -18.88 -27.12 4.87
C ALA A 117 -20.23 -26.47 4.49
N GLY A 118 -20.22 -25.39 3.69
CA GLY A 118 -21.42 -24.60 3.37
C GLY A 118 -21.87 -23.66 4.50
N ASP A 119 -21.07 -23.51 5.56
CA ASP A 119 -21.36 -22.61 6.69
C ASP A 119 -20.90 -21.17 6.38
N ALA A 120 -21.70 -20.49 5.55
CA ALA A 120 -21.46 -19.10 5.21
C ALA A 120 -21.57 -18.15 6.43
N ARG A 121 -22.27 -18.55 7.50
CA ARG A 121 -22.43 -17.73 8.70
C ARG A 121 -21.12 -17.69 9.48
N THR A 122 -20.54 -18.84 9.79
CA THR A 122 -19.24 -18.91 10.47
C THR A 122 -18.14 -18.30 9.61
N ALA A 123 -18.16 -18.52 8.29
CA ALA A 123 -17.23 -17.88 7.38
C ALA A 123 -17.30 -16.33 7.43
N LEU A 124 -18.51 -15.79 7.54
CA LEU A 124 -18.72 -14.34 7.67
C LEU A 124 -18.19 -13.79 9.00
N GLU A 125 -18.35 -14.51 10.11
CA GLU A 125 -17.81 -14.09 11.41
C GLU A 125 -16.27 -14.01 11.39
N VAL A 126 -15.62 -15.00 10.78
CA VAL A 126 -14.16 -15.00 10.60
C VAL A 126 -13.72 -13.85 9.67
N HIS A 127 -14.48 -13.61 8.60
CA HIS A 127 -14.22 -12.49 7.68
C HIS A 127 -14.29 -11.13 8.38
N VAL A 128 -15.32 -10.92 9.22
CA VAL A 128 -15.46 -9.69 10.01
C VAL A 128 -14.24 -9.49 10.90
N HIS A 129 -13.80 -10.55 11.59
CA HIS A 129 -12.58 -10.51 12.41
C HIS A 129 -11.38 -10.02 11.57
N LEU A 130 -11.10 -10.67 10.43
CA LEU A 130 -9.99 -10.28 9.54
C LEU A 130 -10.09 -8.83 9.06
N THR A 131 -11.28 -8.34 8.74
CA THR A 131 -11.47 -6.94 8.32
C THR A 131 -11.30 -5.93 9.47
N THR A 132 -11.39 -6.37 10.72
CA THR A 132 -11.13 -5.49 11.88
C THR A 132 -9.66 -5.45 12.28
N THR A 133 -8.93 -6.56 12.15
CA THR A 133 -7.54 -6.67 12.61
C THR A 133 -6.52 -6.37 11.52
N ASP A 134 -6.80 -6.76 10.26
CA ASP A 134 -5.78 -6.84 9.21
C ASP A 134 -6.22 -6.18 7.89
N TRP A 135 -7.02 -5.11 7.95
CA TRP A 135 -7.57 -4.45 6.76
C TRP A 135 -6.55 -3.77 5.85
N ALA A 136 -5.55 -3.07 6.42
CA ALA A 136 -4.69 -2.15 5.67
C ALA A 136 -3.98 -2.81 4.48
N ASP A 137 -3.46 -4.02 4.68
CA ASP A 137 -2.69 -4.77 3.67
C ASP A 137 -3.53 -5.82 2.90
N ASN A 138 -4.76 -6.08 3.35
CA ASN A 138 -5.58 -7.21 2.89
C ASN A 138 -6.96 -6.84 2.36
N GLY A 139 -7.39 -5.58 2.54
CA GLY A 139 -8.74 -5.12 2.23
C GLY A 139 -9.18 -5.43 0.80
N HIS A 140 -8.27 -5.34 -0.18
CA HIS A 140 -8.58 -5.58 -1.58
C HIS A 140 -9.16 -6.98 -1.84
N TRP A 141 -8.50 -8.03 -1.34
CA TRP A 141 -8.94 -9.41 -1.50
C TRP A 141 -10.00 -9.81 -0.46
N LEU A 142 -10.01 -9.21 0.73
CA LEU A 142 -11.07 -9.39 1.72
C LEU A 142 -12.44 -8.95 1.17
N MET A 143 -12.50 -7.86 0.40
CA MET A 143 -13.75 -7.46 -0.28
C MET A 143 -14.25 -8.51 -1.28
N GLY A 144 -13.33 -9.21 -1.96
CA GLY A 144 -13.66 -10.33 -2.85
C GLY A 144 -14.21 -11.51 -2.06
N LEU A 145 -13.53 -11.91 -0.98
CA LEU A 145 -13.98 -13.03 -0.14
C LEU A 145 -15.37 -12.82 0.47
N LYS A 146 -15.71 -11.59 0.88
CA LYS A 146 -17.07 -11.29 1.36
C LYS A 146 -18.14 -11.65 0.32
N ARG A 147 -17.88 -11.32 -0.95
CA ARG A 147 -18.81 -11.62 -2.06
C ARG A 147 -18.89 -13.12 -2.32
N LEU A 148 -17.77 -13.83 -2.19
CA LEU A 148 -17.76 -15.29 -2.27
C LEU A 148 -18.65 -15.90 -1.17
N ILE A 149 -18.51 -15.45 0.07
CA ILE A 149 -19.31 -15.92 1.21
C ILE A 149 -20.81 -15.69 0.94
N GLU A 150 -21.18 -14.51 0.45
CA GLU A 150 -22.57 -14.19 0.08
C GLU A 150 -23.09 -15.10 -1.05
N LEU A 151 -22.28 -15.37 -2.08
CA LEU A 151 -22.65 -16.26 -3.18
C LEU A 151 -22.80 -17.71 -2.72
N VAL A 152 -21.84 -18.21 -1.94
CA VAL A 152 -21.87 -19.55 -1.37
C VAL A 152 -23.09 -19.73 -0.49
N GLY A 153 -23.38 -18.77 0.41
CA GLY A 153 -24.56 -18.81 1.27
C GLY A 153 -25.89 -18.68 0.50
N LYS A 154 -25.92 -17.88 -0.56
CA LYS A 154 -27.11 -17.73 -1.44
C LYS A 154 -27.41 -19.00 -2.23
N LEU A 155 -26.37 -19.69 -2.71
CA LEU A 155 -26.48 -20.86 -3.58
C LEU A 155 -26.50 -22.18 -2.80
N GLY A 156 -26.10 -22.17 -1.52
CA GLY A 156 -25.94 -23.37 -0.71
C GLY A 156 -24.78 -24.26 -1.19
N VAL A 157 -23.70 -23.65 -1.70
CA VAL A 157 -22.54 -24.39 -2.21
C VAL A 157 -21.71 -24.96 -1.06
N ALA A 158 -21.26 -26.20 -1.19
CA ALA A 158 -20.34 -26.85 -0.26
C ALA A 158 -19.36 -27.73 -1.04
N LEU A 159 -18.12 -27.87 -0.56
CA LEU A 159 -17.14 -28.84 -1.04
C LEU A 159 -17.24 -30.06 -0.10
N GLN A 160 -18.20 -30.95 -0.35
CA GLN A 160 -18.36 -32.21 0.38
C GLN A 160 -17.71 -33.38 -0.36
#